data_AF-A0A354XKQ6-F1
#
_entry.id   AF-A0A354XKQ6-F1
#
_cell.length_a   1.000
_cell.length_b   1.000
_cell.length_c   1.000
_cell.angle_alpha   90.00
_cell.angle_beta   90.00
_cell.angle_gamma   90.00
#
_symmetry.space_group_name_H-M   'P 1'
#
loop_
_entity.id
_entity.type
_entity.pdbx_description
1 polymer ?
#
loop_
_entity_poly.entity_id
_entity_poly.type
_entity_poly.pdbx_seq_one_letter_code
_entity_poly.pdbx_strand_id
1 'polypeptide(L)'
;MTSTDGTATQDASDTYTAATGKVIVGMSGGVDSSVSALLLLQQGYEVEGLFMKNWDEDDGTEYCTAKEDLADAEAVCAKLGIKLHTANFAAEYWDNVFEHFLAEYKAGRTPNPDILCNREIKFKVFLEYAEMLGADKIATGHYVRQGIRDGHP
;
A
#
# COMPACT_ATOMS: atom_id res chain seq x y z
N MET A 1 46.63 -16.54 -37.13
CA MET A 1 47.40 -15.44 -36.52
C MET A 1 46.46 -14.26 -36.37
N THR A 2 46.20 -13.90 -35.10
CA THR A 2 45.79 -12.58 -34.54
C THR A 2 44.48 -11.97 -35.08
N SER A 3 43.35 -11.92 -34.35
CA SER A 3 43.06 -11.31 -33.04
C SER A 3 43.17 -9.78 -33.02
N THR A 4 42.29 -9.16 -32.23
CA THR A 4 42.00 -7.72 -31.95
C THR A 4 40.83 -7.13 -32.75
N ASP A 5 39.89 -6.35 -32.20
CA ASP A 5 39.48 -5.99 -30.84
C ASP A 5 38.09 -5.31 -30.99
N GLY A 6 37.15 -5.49 -30.05
CA GLY A 6 36.76 -4.43 -29.10
C GLY A 6 36.00 -3.27 -29.77
N THR A 7 34.72 -3.04 -29.51
CA THR A 7 34.26 -2.52 -28.21
C THR A 7 32.74 -2.50 -28.15
N ALA A 8 32.22 -2.94 -27.00
CA ALA A 8 30.86 -2.73 -26.56
C ALA A 8 30.63 -1.24 -26.28
N THR A 9 29.43 -0.75 -26.59
CA THR A 9 28.92 0.51 -26.04
C THR A 9 27.86 0.18 -24.98
N GLN A 10 28.29 0.09 -23.72
CA GLN A 10 27.57 0.68 -22.58
C GLN A 10 27.60 2.22 -22.78
N ASP A 11 26.69 3.06 -22.32
CA ASP A 11 25.76 2.99 -21.20
C ASP A 11 24.75 4.14 -21.39
N ALA A 12 23.50 3.97 -20.94
CA ALA A 12 22.64 5.09 -20.59
C ALA A 12 22.18 4.84 -19.15
N SER A 13 23.05 5.19 -18.21
CA SER A 13 22.73 5.22 -16.79
C SER A 13 21.81 6.42 -16.53
N ASP A 14 20.51 6.14 -16.46
CA ASP A 14 19.58 7.04 -15.79
C ASP A 14 20.03 7.16 -14.34
N THR A 15 20.68 8.27 -14.01
CA THR A 15 21.03 8.62 -12.64
C THR A 15 19.75 8.95 -11.89
N TYR A 16 19.11 7.94 -11.30
CA TYR A 16 18.13 8.15 -10.25
C TYR A 16 18.89 8.68 -9.03
N THR A 17 18.71 9.97 -8.73
CA THR A 17 19.06 10.49 -7.42
C THR A 17 18.33 9.62 -6.40
N ALA A 18 19.07 8.93 -5.51
CA ALA A 18 18.48 8.05 -4.52
C ALA A 18 17.37 8.80 -3.79
N ALA A 19 16.14 8.28 -3.87
CA ALA A 19 15.02 8.96 -3.29
C ALA A 19 15.12 8.89 -1.77
N THR A 20 15.08 10.04 -1.10
CA THR A 20 15.21 10.12 0.36
C THR A 20 13.84 10.18 1.02
N GLY A 21 13.68 9.43 2.10
CA GLY A 21 12.52 9.49 3.00
C GLY A 21 11.92 8.14 3.33
N LYS A 22 11.16 8.09 4.42
CA LYS A 22 10.47 6.91 4.89
C LYS A 22 9.09 6.79 4.25
N VAL A 23 8.79 5.63 3.69
CA VAL A 23 7.51 5.33 3.04
C VAL A 23 6.84 4.13 3.71
N ILE A 24 5.60 4.31 4.16
CA ILE A 24 4.78 3.19 4.62
C ILE A 24 3.90 2.73 3.46
N VAL A 25 4.02 1.46 3.09
CA VAL A 25 3.22 0.85 2.04
C VAL A 25 2.04 0.10 2.67
N GLY A 26 0.81 0.38 2.25
CA GLY A 26 -0.34 -0.44 2.61
C GLY A 26 -0.21 -1.82 1.96
N MET A 27 0.07 -2.84 2.77
CA MET A 27 0.28 -4.22 2.35
C MET A 27 -1.00 -5.03 2.57
N SER A 28 -1.66 -5.47 1.48
CA SER A 28 -2.92 -6.22 1.56
C SER A 28 -2.75 -7.73 1.41
N GLY A 29 -1.51 -8.24 1.32
CA GLY A 29 -1.22 -9.60 0.85
C GLY A 29 -1.24 -9.76 -0.67
N GLY A 30 -1.76 -8.77 -1.40
CA GLY A 30 -1.88 -8.80 -2.86
C GLY A 30 -0.58 -8.49 -3.62
N VAL A 31 -0.57 -8.84 -4.90
CA VAL A 31 0.57 -8.62 -5.80
C VAL A 31 0.89 -7.15 -6.01
N ASP A 32 -0.12 -6.28 -6.13
CA ASP A 32 0.10 -4.87 -6.47
C ASP A 32 0.81 -4.12 -5.35
N SER A 33 0.41 -4.34 -4.09
CA SER A 33 1.12 -3.78 -2.93
C SER A 33 2.53 -4.35 -2.80
N SER A 34 2.72 -5.64 -3.11
CA SER A 34 4.02 -6.31 -3.05
C SER A 34 5.01 -5.74 -4.04
N VAL A 35 4.58 -5.57 -5.29
CA VAL A 35 5.39 -4.96 -6.35
C VAL A 35 5.62 -3.48 -6.05
N SER A 36 4.64 -2.76 -5.51
CA SER A 36 4.80 -1.36 -5.10
C SER A 36 5.91 -1.18 -4.06
N ALA A 37 5.95 -2.03 -3.02
CA ALA A 37 7.00 -2.02 -2.02
C ALA A 37 8.39 -2.32 -2.62
N LEU A 38 8.47 -3.33 -3.49
CA LEU A 38 9.72 -3.68 -4.19
C LEU A 38 10.24 -2.51 -5.04
N LEU A 39 9.37 -1.84 -5.79
CA LEU A 39 9.77 -0.73 -6.64
C LEU A 39 10.29 0.46 -5.83
N LEU A 40 9.69 0.75 -4.67
CA LEU A 40 10.16 1.82 -3.78
C LEU A 40 11.52 1.50 -3.15
N LEU A 41 11.74 0.24 -2.76
CA LEU A 41 13.05 -0.23 -2.30
C LEU A 41 14.12 -0.05 -3.39
N GLN A 42 13.81 -0.42 -4.64
CA GLN A 42 14.72 -0.26 -5.78
C GLN A 42 15.03 1.22 -6.09
N GLN A 43 14.11 2.13 -5.76
CA GLN A 43 14.29 3.58 -5.89
C GLN A 43 15.10 4.20 -4.72
N GLY A 44 15.42 3.41 -3.69
CA GLY A 44 16.28 3.81 -2.57
C GLY A 44 15.54 4.38 -1.35
N TYR A 45 14.21 4.27 -1.29
CA TYR A 45 13.43 4.69 -0.12
C TYR A 45 13.68 3.78 1.10
N GLU A 46 13.50 4.32 2.30
CA GLU A 46 13.31 3.51 3.50
C GLU A 46 11.85 3.03 3.50
N VAL A 47 11.63 1.71 3.36
CA VAL A 47 10.30 1.13 3.19
C VAL A 47 9.94 0.26 4.38
N GLU A 48 8.75 0.47 4.94
CA GLU A 48 8.08 -0.48 5.84
C GLU A 48 6.65 -0.73 5.33
N GLY A 49 6.08 -1.89 5.66
CA GLY A 49 4.70 -2.25 5.31
C GLY A 49 3.73 -2.00 6.47
N LEU A 50 2.47 -1.72 6.15
CA LEU A 50 1.36 -1.74 7.10
C LEU A 50 0.24 -2.62 6.58
N PHE A 51 -0.12 -3.66 7.34
CA PHE A 51 -1.33 -4.44 7.13
C PHE A 51 -2.48 -3.85 7.97
N MET A 52 -3.62 -3.58 7.33
CA MET A 52 -4.78 -2.97 7.96
C MET A 52 -5.91 -3.99 8.08
N LYS A 53 -6.29 -4.34 9.31
CA LYS A 53 -7.50 -5.11 9.58
C LYS A 53 -8.68 -4.12 9.73
N ASN A 54 -9.51 -4.03 8.69
CA ASN A 54 -10.64 -3.08 8.63
C ASN A 54 -12.00 -3.73 8.93
N TRP A 55 -12.03 -5.03 9.17
CA TRP A 55 -13.25 -5.76 9.48
C TRP A 55 -12.93 -6.82 10.52
N ASP A 56 -13.83 -7.02 11.48
CA ASP A 56 -13.74 -8.12 12.42
C ASP A 56 -14.60 -9.27 11.93
N GLU A 57 -13.94 -10.36 11.55
CA GLU A 57 -14.58 -11.60 11.13
C GLU A 57 -15.00 -12.36 12.40
N ASP A 58 -16.09 -11.91 13.04
CA ASP A 58 -16.73 -12.62 14.17
C ASP A 58 -17.95 -13.42 13.66
N ASP A 59 -17.77 -14.18 12.58
CA ASP A 59 -18.83 -14.99 11.97
C ASP A 59 -18.81 -16.46 12.41
N GLY A 60 -17.91 -16.81 13.35
CA GLY A 60 -17.79 -18.16 13.89
C GLY A 60 -17.30 -19.20 12.89
N THR A 61 -16.78 -18.77 11.73
CA THR A 61 -16.17 -19.67 10.73
C THR A 61 -14.68 -19.86 11.04
N GLU A 62 -14.14 -21.04 10.71
CA GLU A 62 -12.71 -21.35 10.89
C GLU A 62 -11.83 -20.67 9.82
N TYR A 63 -12.46 -20.12 8.77
CA TYR A 63 -11.80 -19.53 7.61
C TYR A 63 -11.71 -18.02 7.78
N CYS A 64 -10.57 -17.55 8.30
CA CYS A 64 -10.30 -16.13 8.46
C CYS A 64 -9.48 -15.61 7.26
N THR A 65 -10.14 -14.95 6.31
CA THR A 65 -9.48 -14.41 5.10
C THR A 65 -8.40 -13.40 5.45
N ALA A 66 -8.65 -12.54 6.45
CA ALA A 66 -7.67 -11.58 6.93
C ALA A 66 -6.38 -12.24 7.47
N LYS A 67 -6.46 -13.48 7.97
CA LYS A 67 -5.30 -14.22 8.46
C LYS A 67 -4.42 -14.75 7.32
N GLU A 68 -5.04 -15.21 6.24
CA GLU A 68 -4.31 -15.64 5.03
C GLU A 68 -3.62 -14.44 4.37
N ASP A 69 -4.35 -13.33 4.18
CA ASP A 69 -3.79 -12.10 3.63
C ASP A 69 -2.66 -11.53 4.49
N LEU A 70 -2.78 -11.61 5.83
CA LEU A 70 -1.71 -11.23 6.74
C LEU A 70 -0.47 -12.12 6.57
N ALA A 71 -0.65 -13.44 6.45
CA ALA A 71 0.45 -14.37 6.25
C ALA A 71 1.18 -14.10 4.93
N ASP A 72 0.45 -13.77 3.85
CA ASP A 72 1.04 -13.38 2.58
C ASP A 72 1.79 -12.04 2.69
N ALA A 73 1.23 -11.05 3.38
CA ALA A 73 1.90 -9.78 3.65
C ALA A 73 3.18 -9.97 4.47
N GLU A 74 3.16 -10.83 5.49
CA GLU A 74 4.33 -11.20 6.30
C GLU A 74 5.40 -11.88 5.45
N ALA A 75 5.01 -12.84 4.61
CA ALA A 75 5.92 -13.57 3.74
C ALA A 75 6.61 -12.64 2.73
N VAL A 76 5.86 -11.71 2.12
CA VAL A 76 6.41 -10.70 1.21
C VAL A 76 7.35 -9.75 1.95
N CYS A 77 6.94 -9.21 3.10
CA CYS A 77 7.78 -8.28 3.86
C CYS A 77 9.08 -8.95 4.34
N ALA A 78 9.01 -10.20 4.81
CA ALA A 78 10.17 -10.99 5.16
C ALA A 78 11.09 -11.23 3.96
N LYS A 79 10.52 -11.50 2.77
CA LYS A 79 11.28 -11.71 1.53
C LYS A 79 11.99 -10.43 1.07
N LEU A 80 11.37 -9.27 1.26
CA LEU A 80 11.91 -7.96 0.92
C LEU A 80 12.84 -7.40 2.00
N GLY A 81 12.86 -7.99 3.20
CA GLY A 81 13.65 -7.51 4.33
C GLY A 81 13.11 -6.22 4.95
N ILE A 82 11.80 -5.99 4.87
CA ILE A 82 11.12 -4.80 5.43
C ILE A 82 10.28 -5.17 6.64
N LYS A 83 10.11 -4.22 7.56
CA LYS A 83 9.23 -4.39 8.73
C LYS A 83 7.77 -4.35 8.29
N LEU A 84 6.96 -5.26 8.80
CA LEU A 84 5.50 -5.19 8.69
C LEU A 84 4.91 -4.73 10.03
N HIS A 85 4.12 -3.66 9.97
CA HIS A 85 3.25 -3.22 11.06
C HIS A 85 1.86 -3.77 10.84
N THR A 86 1.09 -3.87 11.92
CA THR A 86 -0.34 -4.18 11.87
C THR A 86 -1.13 -3.09 12.58
N ALA A 87 -2.30 -2.75 12.05
CA ALA A 87 -3.25 -1.87 12.69
C ALA A 87 -4.67 -2.41 12.50
N ASN A 88 -5.51 -2.19 13.51
CA ASN A 88 -6.92 -2.52 13.45
C ASN A 88 -7.70 -1.22 13.31
N PHE A 89 -8.38 -1.05 12.17
CA PHE A 89 -9.24 0.09 11.88
C PHE A 89 -10.71 -0.33 11.67
N ALA A 90 -11.10 -1.46 12.27
CA ALA A 90 -12.45 -2.00 12.12
C ALA A 90 -13.53 -1.08 12.69
N ALA A 91 -13.23 -0.37 13.79
CA ALA A 91 -14.15 0.61 14.37
C ALA A 91 -14.35 1.80 13.41
N GLU A 92 -13.25 2.36 12.91
CA GLU A 92 -13.28 3.48 11.97
C GLU A 92 -13.96 3.11 10.65
N TYR A 93 -13.76 1.88 10.16
CA TYR A 93 -14.45 1.37 8.98
C TYR A 93 -15.95 1.23 9.22
N TRP A 94 -16.34 0.69 10.38
CA TRP A 94 -17.75 0.56 10.74
C TRP A 94 -18.45 1.91 10.73
N ASP A 95 -17.93 2.86 11.51
CA ASP A 95 -18.53 4.18 11.71
C ASP A 95 -18.54 5.03 10.43
N ASN A 96 -17.42 5.05 9.70
CA ASN A 96 -17.26 6.00 8.59
C ASN A 96 -17.65 5.44 7.21
N VAL A 97 -17.76 4.11 7.07
CA VAL A 97 -18.04 3.45 5.78
C VAL A 97 -19.31 2.60 5.87
N PHE A 98 -19.36 1.68 6.83
CA PHE A 98 -20.40 0.65 6.85
C PHE A 98 -21.76 1.20 7.30
N GLU A 99 -21.81 2.09 8.30
CA GLU A 99 -23.05 2.74 8.70
C GLU A 99 -23.70 3.53 7.55
N HIS A 100 -22.89 4.25 6.77
CA HIS A 100 -23.36 4.95 5.58
C HIS A 100 -23.89 3.97 4.53
N PHE A 101 -23.14 2.90 4.25
CA PHE A 101 -23.57 1.85 3.33
C PHE A 101 -24.96 1.29 3.68
N LEU A 102 -25.20 0.98 4.97
CA LEU A 102 -26.50 0.50 5.43
C LEU A 102 -27.61 1.56 5.28
N ALA A 103 -27.32 2.82 5.57
CA ALA A 103 -28.27 3.91 5.43
C ALA A 103 -28.69 4.14 3.96
N GLU A 104 -27.76 4.07 3.02
CA GLU A 104 -28.03 4.20 1.58
C GLU A 104 -28.89 3.05 1.06
N TYR A 105 -28.60 1.81 1.48
CA TYR A 105 -29.43 0.64 1.15
C TYR A 105 -30.85 0.76 1.70
N LYS A 106 -31.00 1.19 2.97
CA LYS A 106 -32.32 1.46 3.57
C LYS A 106 -33.12 2.50 2.80
N ALA A 107 -32.43 3.43 2.14
CA ALA A 107 -33.04 4.46 1.30
C ALA A 107 -33.23 4.03 -0.16
N GLY A 108 -33.00 2.76 -0.50
CA GLY A 108 -33.21 2.21 -1.84
C GLY A 108 -32.16 2.62 -2.88
N ARG A 109 -30.98 3.08 -2.43
CA ARG A 109 -29.85 3.43 -3.30
C ARG A 109 -28.83 2.30 -3.35
N THR A 110 -27.96 2.36 -4.36
CA THR A 110 -26.81 1.46 -4.50
C THR A 110 -25.54 2.22 -4.10
N PRO A 111 -25.09 2.13 -2.84
CA PRO A 111 -23.85 2.77 -2.39
C PRO A 111 -22.62 2.10 -2.99
N ASN A 112 -21.52 2.85 -3.05
CA ASN A 112 -20.18 2.33 -3.33
C ASN A 112 -19.31 2.49 -2.07
N PRO A 113 -19.15 1.43 -1.25
CA PRO A 113 -18.38 1.52 -0.01
C PRO A 113 -16.88 1.72 -0.26
N ASP A 114 -16.34 1.29 -1.40
CA ASP A 114 -14.90 1.40 -1.70
C ASP A 114 -14.45 2.85 -1.86
N ILE A 115 -15.32 3.72 -2.38
CA ILE A 115 -15.05 5.16 -2.48
C ILE A 115 -14.84 5.75 -1.07
N LEU A 116 -15.69 5.36 -0.11
CA LEU A 116 -15.58 5.82 1.27
C LEU A 116 -14.42 5.16 2.00
N CYS A 117 -14.16 3.88 1.77
CA CYS A 117 -12.99 3.18 2.30
C CYS A 117 -11.70 3.88 1.89
N ASN A 118 -11.56 4.28 0.62
CA ASN A 118 -10.41 5.05 0.18
C ASN A 118 -10.33 6.39 0.92
N ARG A 119 -11.43 7.16 0.96
CA ARG A 119 -11.44 8.50 1.54
C ARG A 119 -11.20 8.51 3.06
N GLU A 120 -11.89 7.65 3.79
CA GLU A 120 -11.93 7.69 5.25
C GLU A 120 -10.89 6.77 5.89
N ILE A 121 -10.52 5.67 5.23
CA ILE A 121 -9.59 4.69 5.80
C ILE A 121 -8.23 4.81 5.12
N LYS A 122 -8.13 4.51 3.82
CA LYS A 122 -6.82 4.38 3.14
C LYS A 122 -6.07 5.70 2.95
N PHE A 123 -6.75 6.84 2.89
CA PHE A 123 -6.09 8.13 2.69
C PHE A 123 -6.28 9.11 3.85
N LYS A 124 -6.87 8.66 4.96
CA LYS A 124 -7.04 9.45 6.17
C LYS A 124 -6.51 8.71 7.38
N VAL A 125 -7.20 7.68 7.88
CA VAL A 125 -6.74 6.92 9.05
C VAL A 125 -5.37 6.26 8.80
N PHE A 126 -5.16 5.66 7.63
CA PHE A 126 -3.85 5.11 7.25
C PHE A 126 -2.77 6.20 7.19
N LEU A 127 -3.07 7.36 6.60
CA LEU A 127 -2.12 8.46 6.49
C LEU A 127 -1.70 8.97 7.88
N GLU A 128 -2.68 9.24 8.76
CA GLU A 128 -2.45 9.66 10.14
C GLU A 128 -1.62 8.62 10.91
N TYR A 129 -1.91 7.33 10.72
CA TYR A 129 -1.13 6.25 11.34
C TYR A 129 0.30 6.18 10.81
N ALA A 130 0.50 6.33 9.51
CA ALA A 130 1.82 6.35 8.91
C ALA A 130 2.67 7.54 9.40
N GLU A 131 2.06 8.72 9.57
CA GLU A 131 2.73 9.88 10.17
C GLU A 131 3.20 9.59 11.59
N MET A 132 2.40 8.90 12.42
CA MET A 132 2.82 8.46 13.76
C MET A 132 4.00 7.46 13.73
N LEU A 133 4.13 6.68 12.65
CA LEU A 133 5.29 5.80 12.41
C LEU A 133 6.52 6.54 11.86
N GLY A 134 6.43 7.86 11.67
CA GLY A 134 7.50 8.71 11.17
C GLY A 134 7.65 8.68 9.64
N ALA A 135 6.57 8.36 8.91
CA ALA A 135 6.59 8.33 7.45
C ALA A 135 6.59 9.74 6.85
N ASP A 136 7.36 9.94 5.79
CA ASP A 136 7.27 11.12 4.93
C ASP A 136 6.18 10.97 3.88
N LYS A 137 5.87 9.72 3.50
CA LYS A 137 4.90 9.37 2.46
C LYS A 137 4.19 8.06 2.78
N ILE A 138 3.01 7.90 2.21
CA ILE A 138 2.35 6.60 2.09
C ILE A 138 2.37 6.12 0.64
N ALA A 139 2.28 4.81 0.45
CA ALA A 139 2.07 4.20 -0.85
C ALA A 139 1.05 3.08 -0.76
N THR A 140 0.42 2.76 -1.90
CA THR A 140 -0.59 1.71 -2.03
C THR A 140 -0.43 1.01 -3.38
N GLY A 141 -0.98 -0.20 -3.51
CA GLY A 141 -1.06 -0.92 -4.78
C GLY A 141 -2.13 -0.40 -5.76
N HIS A 142 -2.70 0.79 -5.57
CA HIS A 142 -3.68 1.30 -6.54
C HIS A 142 -3.01 1.59 -7.88
N TYR A 143 -3.61 1.10 -8.97
CA TYR A 143 -3.14 1.36 -10.32
C TYR A 143 -3.53 2.78 -10.78
N VAL A 144 -2.84 3.77 -10.24
CA VAL A 144 -3.04 5.20 -10.48
C VAL A 144 -1.69 5.91 -10.54
N ARG A 145 -1.69 7.17 -10.99
CA ARG A 145 -0.48 8.00 -11.02
C ARG A 145 -0.75 9.32 -10.31
N GLN A 146 0.16 9.69 -9.41
CA GLN A 146 0.27 11.05 -8.91
C GLN A 146 1.09 11.87 -9.92
N GLY A 147 0.75 13.13 -10.12
CA GLY A 147 1.53 14.01 -10.98
C GLY A 147 1.13 15.46 -10.76
N ILE A 148 2.09 16.37 -10.91
CA ILE A 148 1.82 17.80 -10.82
C ILE A 148 1.27 18.28 -12.16
N ARG A 149 0.12 18.94 -12.13
CA ARG A 149 -0.47 19.59 -13.30
C ARG A 149 -0.72 21.05 -12.98
N ASP A 150 -0.15 21.94 -13.81
CA ASP A 150 -0.31 23.39 -13.68
C ASP A 150 0.09 23.94 -12.28
N GLY A 151 1.08 23.30 -11.64
CA GLY A 151 1.55 23.67 -10.29
C GLY A 151 0.73 23.10 -9.13
N HIS A 152 -0.30 22.30 -9.42
CA HIS A 152 -1.11 21.60 -8.42
C HIS A 152 -0.75 20.11 -8.38
N PRO A 153 -0.58 19.52 -7.18
CA PRO A 153 -0.42 18.07 -7.03
C PRO A 153 -1.67 17.27 -7.40
#